data_AF-A0A7S3SNP5-F1
#
_entry.id   AF-A0A7S3SNP5-F1
#
_cell.length_a   1.000
_cell.length_b   1.000
_cell.length_c   1.000
_cell.angle_alpha   90.00
_cell.angle_beta   90.00
_cell.angle_gamma   90.00
#
_symmetry.space_group_name_H-M   'P 1'
#
loop_
_entity.id
_entity.type
_entity.pdbx_description
1 polymer ?
#
loop_
_entity_poly.entity_id
_entity_poly.type
_entity_poly.pdbx_seq_one_letter_code
_entity_poly.pdbx_strand_id
1 'polypeptide(L)'
;LKLIVTSATMDAGKFSDFFGSVPVFKIPGRTFPVDVLYAKVAQEDYVEAAVKQAIQIHLSQPKGDVLIFMTGQEDILATCTAITERLAECGDGVPPILVLPVYSLLPSELQ
;
A
#
# COMPACT_ATOMS: atom_id res chain seq x y z
N LEU A 1 -28.80 21.72 -10.85
CA LEU A 1 -27.55 20.94 -10.84
C LEU A 1 -26.85 21.19 -9.51
N LYS A 2 -26.27 20.16 -8.87
CA LYS A 2 -25.48 20.28 -7.63
C LYS A 2 -24.11 19.63 -7.86
N LEU A 3 -23.04 20.27 -7.41
CA LEU A 3 -21.66 19.77 -7.50
C LEU A 3 -21.12 19.53 -6.09
N ILE A 4 -20.51 18.37 -5.86
CA ILE A 4 -19.82 18.03 -4.61
C ILE A 4 -18.38 17.70 -4.98
N VAL A 5 -17.42 18.37 -4.35
CA VAL A 5 -15.99 18.11 -4.51
C VAL A 5 -15.50 17.39 -3.26
N THR A 6 -14.94 16.20 -3.43
CA THR A 6 -14.34 15.41 -2.35
C THR A 6 -12.82 15.42 -2.49
N SER A 7 -12.10 15.58 -1.38
CA SER A 7 -10.64 15.53 -1.34
C SER A 7 -10.16 14.77 -0.11
N ALA A 8 -9.12 13.95 -0.28
CA ALA A 8 -8.41 13.29 0.82
C ALA A 8 -7.28 14.14 1.40
N THR A 9 -6.88 15.22 0.72
CA THR A 9 -5.80 16.11 1.16
C THR A 9 -6.33 17.26 2.01
N MET A 10 -5.47 17.80 2.89
CA MET A 10 -5.85 18.85 3.83
C MET A 10 -6.20 20.21 3.19
N ASP A 11 -5.81 20.47 1.95
CA ASP A 11 -5.94 21.79 1.34
C ASP A 11 -7.28 22.00 0.62
N ALA A 12 -8.36 21.84 1.38
CA ALA A 12 -9.71 22.17 0.94
C ALA A 12 -9.93 23.68 0.75
N GLY A 13 -9.04 24.52 1.31
CA GLY A 13 -9.09 25.97 1.22
C GLY A 13 -8.94 26.47 -0.20
N LYS A 14 -7.93 25.99 -0.94
CA LYS A 14 -7.74 26.37 -2.36
C LYS A 14 -8.96 26.08 -3.23
N PHE A 15 -9.64 24.97 -2.98
CA PHE A 15 -10.88 24.62 -3.69
C PHE A 15 -12.02 25.54 -3.29
N SER A 16 -12.19 25.82 -1.99
CA SER A 16 -13.19 26.75 -1.51
C SER A 16 -13.04 28.11 -2.20
N ASP A 17 -11.83 28.69 -2.18
CA ASP A 17 -11.53 30.00 -2.77
C ASP A 17 -11.77 30.02 -4.28
N PHE A 18 -11.30 28.99 -5.00
CA PHE A 18 -11.51 28.87 -6.45
C PHE A 18 -12.99 28.84 -6.83
N PHE A 19 -13.84 28.18 -6.03
CA PHE A 19 -15.28 28.08 -6.28
C PHE A 19 -16.10 29.23 -5.64
N GLY A 20 -15.45 30.30 -5.17
CA GLY A 20 -16.13 31.47 -4.61
C GLY A 20 -16.41 31.38 -3.12
N SER A 21 -15.43 30.89 -2.35
CA SER A 21 -15.48 30.70 -0.89
C SER A 21 -16.65 29.81 -0.44
N VAL A 22 -16.86 28.70 -1.15
CA VAL A 22 -17.94 27.73 -0.84
C VAL A 22 -17.69 27.00 0.49
N PRO A 23 -18.75 26.54 1.18
CA PRO A 23 -18.60 25.83 2.46
C PRO A 23 -17.73 24.57 2.35
N VAL A 24 -16.84 24.39 3.32
CA VAL A 24 -16.00 23.19 3.46
C VAL A 24 -16.51 22.34 4.60
N PHE A 25 -16.76 21.06 4.32
CA PHE A 25 -17.11 20.08 5.35
C PHE A 25 -15.94 19.13 5.60
N LYS A 26 -15.34 19.22 6.79
CA LYS A 26 -14.21 18.38 7.19
C LYS A 26 -14.69 17.21 8.04
N ILE A 27 -14.51 16.00 7.53
CA ILE A 27 -14.73 14.79 8.32
C ILE A 27 -13.46 14.53 9.14
N PRO A 28 -13.53 14.48 10.48
CA PRO A 28 -12.37 14.16 11.29
C PRO A 28 -11.90 12.74 10.96
N GLY A 29 -10.64 12.62 10.52
CA GLY A 29 -10.01 11.32 10.32
C GLY A 29 -9.80 10.61 11.65
N ARG A 30 -9.80 9.28 11.62
CA ARG A 30 -9.29 8.45 12.70
C ARG A 30 -7.97 7.86 12.22
N THR A 31 -6.88 8.27 12.83
CA THR A 31 -5.58 7.64 12.63
C THR A 31 -5.21 6.90 13.90
N PHE A 32 -4.51 5.78 13.74
CA PHE A 32 -3.84 5.09 14.83
C PHE A 32 -2.35 5.46 14.78
N PRO A 33 -1.63 5.41 15.92
CA PRO A 33 -0.19 5.57 15.89
C PRO A 33 0.44 4.51 14.98
N VAL A 34 1.40 4.92 14.16
CA VAL A 34 2.15 4.04 13.25
C VAL A 34 3.63 4.29 13.48
N ASP A 35 4.38 3.22 13.77
CA ASP A 35 5.83 3.28 13.87
C ASP A 35 6.46 3.31 12.47
N VAL A 36 7.41 4.22 12.28
CA VAL A 36 8.11 4.39 11.00
C VAL A 36 9.54 3.89 11.13
N LEU A 37 9.89 2.93 10.28
CA LEU A 37 11.18 2.28 10.25
C LEU A 37 11.87 2.60 8.92
N TYR A 38 13.16 2.93 8.98
CA TYR A 38 13.97 3.23 7.81
C TYR A 38 15.08 2.19 7.64
N ALA A 39 15.41 1.87 6.39
CA ALA A 39 16.59 1.07 6.09
C ALA A 39 17.85 1.81 6.57
N LYS A 40 18.80 1.06 7.13
CA LYS A 40 20.08 1.64 7.60
C LYS A 40 20.95 2.17 6.46
N VAL A 41 20.77 1.61 5.27
CA VAL A 41 21.49 1.96 4.04
C VAL A 41 20.53 1.97 2.87
N ALA A 42 20.87 2.75 1.83
CA ALA A 42 20.12 2.77 0.58
C ALA A 42 20.06 1.36 -0.02
N GLN A 43 18.89 1.00 -0.55
CA GLN A 43 18.67 -0.27 -1.25
C GLN A 43 18.72 0.01 -2.75
N GLU A 44 19.67 -0.61 -3.45
CA GLU A 44 19.79 -0.46 -4.91
C GLU A 44 18.64 -1.17 -5.63
N ASP A 45 18.27 -2.37 -5.15
CA ASP A 45 17.13 -3.13 -5.62
C ASP A 45 16.00 -3.04 -4.58
N TYR A 46 15.04 -2.15 -4.85
CA TYR A 46 13.91 -1.91 -3.97
C TYR A 46 12.87 -3.03 -4.03
N VAL A 47 12.77 -3.76 -5.15
CA VAL A 47 11.87 -4.93 -5.29
C VAL A 47 12.36 -6.02 -4.36
N GLU A 48 13.65 -6.35 -4.45
CA GLU A 48 14.27 -7.36 -3.59
C GLU A 48 14.21 -7.00 -2.11
N ALA A 49 14.46 -5.73 -1.78
CA ALA A 49 14.36 -5.24 -0.41
C ALA A 49 12.93 -5.35 0.15
N ALA A 50 11.92 -5.02 -0.66
CA ALA A 50 10.52 -5.13 -0.26
C ALA A 50 10.08 -6.59 -0.06
N VAL A 51 10.50 -7.52 -0.94
CA VAL A 51 10.22 -8.95 -0.80
C VAL A 51 10.81 -9.48 0.50
N LYS A 52 12.09 -9.17 0.78
CA LYS A 52 12.74 -9.57 2.04
C LYS A 52 12.01 -9.04 3.26
N GLN A 53 11.64 -7.76 3.24
CA GLN A 53 10.93 -7.12 4.34
C GLN A 53 9.53 -7.71 4.55
N ALA A 54 8.79 -7.99 3.47
CA ALA A 54 7.46 -8.59 3.54
C ALA A 54 7.51 -9.99 4.18
N ILE A 55 8.46 -10.82 3.76
CA ILE A 55 8.67 -12.15 4.33
C ILE A 55 9.07 -12.05 5.81
N GLN A 56 9.98 -11.14 6.15
CA GLN A 56 10.36 -10.92 7.54
C GLN A 56 9.16 -10.49 8.40
N ILE A 57 8.30 -9.59 7.90
CA ILE A 57 7.08 -9.17 8.59
C ILE A 57 6.16 -10.38 8.81
N HIS A 58 5.88 -11.14 7.75
CA HIS A 58 4.99 -12.31 7.80
C HIS A 58 5.43 -13.36 8.82
N LEU A 59 6.74 -13.57 8.96
CA LEU A 59 7.30 -14.60 9.86
C LEU A 59 7.51 -14.12 11.30
N SER A 60 7.68 -12.82 11.53
CA SER A 60 8.11 -12.30 12.86
C SER A 60 7.10 -11.42 13.56
N GLN A 61 6.15 -10.82 12.83
CA GLN A 61 5.19 -9.89 13.40
C GLN A 61 3.88 -10.58 13.79
N PRO A 62 3.08 -9.98 14.70
CA PRO A 62 1.72 -10.44 14.97
C PRO A 62 0.85 -10.44 13.71
N LYS A 63 -0.30 -11.13 13.79
CA LYS A 63 -1.26 -11.21 12.68
C LYS A 63 -1.68 -9.83 12.17
N GLY A 64 -1.62 -9.67 10.85
CA GLY A 64 -2.05 -8.47 10.13
C GLY A 64 -1.72 -8.61 8.64
N ASP A 65 -2.31 -7.76 7.82
CA ASP A 65 -2.06 -7.73 6.38
C ASP A 65 -0.89 -6.80 6.04
N VAL A 66 -0.23 -7.07 4.91
CA VAL A 66 0.90 -6.27 4.40
C VAL A 66 0.48 -5.57 3.11
N LEU A 67 0.60 -4.24 3.08
CA LEU A 67 0.44 -3.43 1.87
C LEU A 67 1.82 -3.00 1.35
N ILE A 68 2.14 -3.40 0.13
CA ILE A 68 3.41 -3.07 -0.53
C ILE A 68 3.12 -2.12 -1.70
N PHE A 69 3.84 -1.01 -1.75
CA PHE A 69 3.77 -0.07 -2.88
C PHE A 69 4.92 -0.34 -3.86
N MET A 70 4.56 -0.45 -5.13
CA MET A 70 5.48 -0.68 -6.25
C MET A 70 5.17 0.28 -7.39
N THR A 71 6.17 0.57 -8.23
CA THR A 71 6.10 1.64 -9.23
C THR A 71 5.29 1.28 -10.47
N GLY A 72 5.25 0.01 -10.86
CA GLY A 72 4.54 -0.42 -12.06
C GLY A 72 4.04 -1.87 -11.99
N GLN A 73 3.26 -2.25 -13.00
CA GLN A 73 2.71 -3.61 -13.11
C GLN A 73 3.82 -4.68 -13.11
N GLU A 74 4.92 -4.44 -13.82
CA GLU A 74 6.05 -5.37 -13.87
C GLU A 74 6.65 -5.61 -12.48
N ASP A 75 6.93 -4.55 -11.74
CA ASP A 75 7.48 -4.63 -10.37
C ASP A 75 6.49 -5.30 -9.39
N ILE A 76 5.18 -5.02 -9.55
CA ILE A 76 4.13 -5.64 -8.74
C ILE A 76 4.13 -7.15 -8.96
N LEU A 77 4.07 -7.59 -10.22
CA LEU A 77 4.03 -9.01 -10.55
C LEU A 77 5.32 -9.72 -10.14
N ALA A 78 6.48 -9.10 -10.36
CA ALA A 78 7.77 -9.63 -9.93
C ALA A 78 7.82 -9.81 -8.40
N THR A 79 7.34 -8.81 -7.64
CA THR A 79 7.24 -8.89 -6.17
C THR A 79 6.31 -10.03 -5.75
N CYS A 80 5.14 -10.16 -6.36
CA CYS A 80 4.17 -11.21 -6.02
C CYS A 80 4.75 -12.61 -6.25
N THR A 81 5.39 -12.83 -7.40
CA THR A 81 6.05 -14.10 -7.73
C THR A 81 7.16 -14.41 -6.74
N ALA A 82 8.07 -13.45 -6.49
CA ALA A 82 9.21 -13.66 -5.60
C ALA A 82 8.80 -13.94 -4.15
N ILE A 83 7.74 -13.31 -3.63
CA ILE A 83 7.19 -13.63 -2.30
C ILE A 83 6.67 -15.07 -2.26
N THR A 84 5.89 -15.46 -3.27
CA THR A 84 5.25 -16.78 -3.32
C THR A 84 6.28 -17.89 -3.42
N GLU A 85 7.28 -17.74 -4.29
CA GLU A 85 8.37 -18.71 -4.49
C GLU A 85 9.20 -18.89 -3.22
N ARG A 86 9.65 -17.79 -2.60
CA ARG A 86 10.49 -17.86 -1.39
C ARG A 86 9.77 -18.45 -0.18
N LEU A 87 8.48 -18.18 -0.04
CA LEU A 87 7.70 -18.76 1.05
C LEU A 87 7.44 -20.26 0.82
N ALA A 88 7.32 -20.70 -0.44
CA ALA A 88 7.26 -22.12 -0.76
C ALA A 88 8.57 -22.86 -0.42
N GLU A 89 9.72 -22.18 -0.52
CA GLU A 89 11.02 -22.73 -0.13
C GLU A 89 11.24 -22.83 1.39
N CYS A 90 10.49 -22.06 2.20
CA CYS A 90 10.68 -21.97 3.65
C CYS A 90 10.18 -23.22 4.43
N GLY A 91 9.55 -24.19 3.77
CA GLY A 91 9.19 -25.50 4.33
C GLY A 91 7.93 -25.52 5.22
N ASP A 92 7.69 -26.69 5.84
CA ASP A 92 6.52 -26.93 6.70
C ASP A 92 6.62 -26.10 8.00
N GLY A 93 5.72 -25.13 8.17
CA GLY A 93 5.67 -24.27 9.36
C GLY A 93 5.40 -22.79 9.08
N VAL A 94 5.43 -22.38 7.80
CA VAL A 94 5.09 -21.03 7.38
C VAL A 94 3.57 -20.82 7.45
N PRO A 95 3.08 -19.75 8.11
CA PRO A 95 1.67 -19.41 8.07
C PRO A 95 1.20 -19.17 6.63
N PRO A 96 -0.03 -19.58 6.26
CA PRO A 96 -0.53 -19.32 4.92
C PRO A 96 -0.57 -17.81 4.65
N ILE A 97 -0.20 -17.43 3.43
CA ILE A 97 -0.27 -16.06 2.93
C ILE A 97 -1.10 -16.03 1.64
N LEU A 98 -1.84 -14.94 1.45
CA LEU A 98 -2.52 -14.64 0.19
C LEU A 98 -1.87 -13.40 -0.42
N VAL A 99 -1.32 -13.54 -1.62
CA VAL A 99 -0.63 -12.45 -2.33
C VAL A 99 -1.53 -11.97 -3.47
N LEU A 100 -1.93 -10.69 -3.43
CA LEU A 100 -2.89 -10.10 -4.37
C LEU A 100 -2.28 -8.87 -5.05
N PRO A 101 -2.10 -8.88 -6.38
CA PRO A 101 -1.62 -7.71 -7.12
C PRO A 101 -2.75 -6.71 -7.36
N VAL A 102 -2.46 -5.42 -7.28
CA VAL A 102 -3.41 -4.34 -7.65
C VAL A 102 -2.70 -3.31 -8.53
N TYR A 103 -3.16 -3.17 -9.77
CA TYR A 103 -2.66 -2.19 -10.73
C TYR A 103 -3.77 -1.74 -11.70
N SER A 104 -3.57 -0.62 -12.39
CA SER A 104 -4.62 0.08 -13.16
C SER A 104 -5.28 -0.75 -14.28
N LEU A 105 -4.57 -1.71 -14.85
CA LEU A 105 -5.06 -2.57 -15.95
C LEU A 105 -5.71 -3.87 -15.46
N LEU A 106 -5.87 -4.06 -14.15
CA LEU A 106 -6.48 -5.26 -13.60
C LEU A 106 -7.99 -5.30 -13.95
N PRO A 107 -8.51 -6.42 -14.48
CA PRO A 107 -9.94 -6.58 -14.74
C PRO A 107 -10.77 -6.33 -13.47
N SER A 108 -11.95 -5.71 -13.60
CA SER A 108 -12.79 -5.35 -12.44
C SER A 108 -13.28 -6.55 -11.62
N GLU A 109 -13.26 -7.76 -12.18
CA GLU A 109 -13.58 -9.00 -11.46
C GLU A 109 -12.45 -9.45 -10.52
N LEU A 110 -11.23 -8.94 -10.75
CA LEU A 110 -10.03 -9.22 -9.96
C LEU A 110 -9.61 -8.04 -9.08
N GLN A 111 -10.28 -6.88 -9.21
CA GLN A 111 -10.13 -5.69 -8.35
C GLN A 111 -11.08 -5.74 -7.15
#